data_AF-A0A6L9Y6S2-F1
#
_entry.id   AF-A0A6L9Y6S2-F1
#
_cell.length_a   1.000
_cell.length_b   1.000
_cell.length_c   1.000
_cell.angle_alpha   90.00
_cell.angle_beta   90.00
_cell.angle_gamma   90.00
#
_symmetry.space_group_name_H-M   'P 1'
#
loop_
_entity.id
_entity.type
_entity.pdbx_description
1 polymer ?
#
loop_
_entity_poly.entity_id
_entity_poly.type
_entity_poly.pdbx_seq_one_letter_code
_entity_poly.pdbx_strand_id
1 'polypeptide(L)'
;MEVKLPHLYAKFLSEIDHLSSFIVDNTGITLYSISDLAERNKIYDIQLYEPNYLLIGQDGDLAFFLKKDGGETIYSNDLGALGSLEMEVVSQNIYKFIEYAKSHYDYF
;
A
#
# COMPACT_ATOMS: atom_id res chain seq x y z
N MET A 1 9.82 16.22 6.40
CA MET A 1 8.49 15.87 6.94
C MET A 1 8.60 14.49 7.53
N GLU A 2 8.33 14.32 8.82
CA GLU A 2 8.09 12.99 9.39
C GLU A 2 6.80 12.46 8.78
N VAL A 3 6.86 11.28 8.15
CA VAL A 3 5.65 10.55 7.79
C VAL A 3 5.11 9.94 9.07
N LYS A 4 3.94 10.38 9.50
CA LYS A 4 3.27 9.75 10.64
C LYS A 4 2.55 8.51 10.14
N LEU A 5 3.20 7.36 10.28
CA LEU A 5 2.57 6.09 9.93
C LEU A 5 1.36 5.85 10.84
N PRO A 6 0.23 5.38 10.27
CA PRO A 6 -0.93 4.97 11.05
C PRO A 6 -0.55 3.87 12.05
N HIS A 7 -1.27 3.78 13.17
CA HIS A 7 -0.93 2.88 14.26
C HIS A 7 -1.04 1.40 13.84
N LEU A 8 -2.13 1.03 13.15
CA LEU A 8 -2.32 -0.36 12.71
C LEU A 8 -1.34 -0.71 11.60
N TYR A 9 -1.04 0.23 10.71
CA TYR A 9 -0.02 0.01 9.69
C TYR A 9 1.40 -0.14 10.28
N ALA A 10 1.77 0.67 11.27
CA ALA A 10 3.05 0.52 11.97
C ALA A 10 3.15 -0.83 12.69
N LYS A 11 2.05 -1.28 13.31
CA LYS A 11 1.97 -2.62 13.90
C LYS A 11 2.17 -3.71 12.85
N PHE A 12 1.49 -3.62 11.71
CA PHE A 12 1.68 -4.55 10.60
C PHE A 12 3.14 -4.59 10.12
N LEU A 13 3.79 -3.44 9.93
CA LEU A 13 5.21 -3.40 9.55
C LEU A 13 6.11 -4.11 10.56
N SER A 14 5.85 -3.96 11.87
CA SER A 14 6.61 -4.68 12.90
C SER A 14 6.39 -6.19 12.89
N GLU A 15 5.20 -6.65 12.46
CA GLU A 15 4.88 -8.07 12.34
C GLU A 15 5.63 -8.72 11.17
N ILE A 16 5.90 -7.95 10.10
CA ILE A 16 6.57 -8.42 8.88
C ILE A 16 8.05 -8.00 8.76
N ASP A 17 8.63 -7.37 9.78
CA ASP A 17 9.99 -6.78 9.74
C ASP A 17 11.11 -7.80 9.41
N HIS A 18 10.84 -9.09 9.65
CA HIS A 18 11.74 -10.19 9.33
C HIS A 18 11.62 -10.70 7.88
N LEU A 19 10.70 -10.13 7.09
CA LEU A 19 10.40 -10.51 5.72
C LEU A 19 10.86 -9.41 4.74
N SER A 20 11.30 -9.81 3.54
CA SER A 20 11.58 -8.86 2.47
C SER A 20 10.30 -8.22 1.91
N SER A 21 9.21 -8.97 1.89
CA SER A 21 7.87 -8.52 1.50
C SER A 21 6.80 -9.45 2.10
N PHE A 22 5.57 -8.96 2.20
CA PHE A 22 4.43 -9.76 2.61
C PHE A 22 3.52 -10.02 1.41
N ILE A 23 3.41 -11.27 1.00
CA ILE A 23 2.49 -11.69 -0.07
C ILE A 23 1.17 -12.04 0.60
N VAL A 24 0.07 -11.47 0.10
CA VAL A 24 -1.26 -11.86 0.58
C VAL A 24 -1.59 -13.22 -0.04
N ASP A 25 -1.70 -14.26 0.79
CA ASP A 25 -1.90 -15.65 0.38
C ASP A 25 -3.02 -15.81 -0.67
N ASN A 26 -2.76 -16.64 -1.69
CA ASN A 26 -3.65 -16.93 -2.83
C ASN A 26 -4.03 -15.72 -3.70
N THR A 27 -3.27 -14.63 -3.61
CA THR A 27 -3.46 -13.44 -4.45
C THR A 27 -2.16 -13.08 -5.19
N GLY A 28 -2.22 -12.08 -6.07
CA GLY A 28 -1.05 -11.43 -6.68
C GLY A 28 -0.49 -10.26 -5.87
N ILE A 29 -1.11 -9.91 -4.74
CA ILE A 29 -0.81 -8.69 -3.99
C ILE A 29 0.46 -8.87 -3.16
N THR A 30 1.41 -7.96 -3.37
CA THR A 30 2.61 -7.82 -2.55
C THR A 30 2.55 -6.52 -1.75
N LEU A 31 2.59 -6.63 -0.43
CA LEU A 31 2.75 -5.52 0.51
C LEU A 31 4.22 -5.34 0.89
N TYR A 32 4.69 -4.10 0.88
CA TYR A 32 6.11 -3.79 1.03
C TYR A 32 6.56 -3.85 2.49
N SER A 33 7.79 -4.35 2.68
CA SER A 33 8.55 -4.17 3.92
C SER A 33 8.96 -2.70 4.09
N ILE A 34 9.49 -2.37 5.27
CA ILE A 34 9.93 -0.99 5.56
C ILE A 34 11.07 -0.52 4.64
N SER A 35 11.97 -1.43 4.22
CA SER A 35 13.04 -1.10 3.27
C SER A 35 12.50 -0.78 1.89
N ASP A 36 11.55 -1.60 1.42
CA ASP A 36 10.99 -1.50 0.07
C ASP A 36 10.06 -0.30 -0.06
N LEU A 37 9.38 0.11 1.02
CA LEU A 37 8.55 1.32 1.02
C LEU A 37 9.31 2.54 0.50
N ALA A 38 10.51 2.78 1.03
CA ALA A 38 11.31 3.95 0.64
C ALA A 38 11.79 3.86 -0.80
N GLU A 39 12.26 2.68 -1.22
CA GLU A 39 12.76 2.46 -2.58
C GLU A 39 11.64 2.57 -3.63
N ARG A 40 10.51 1.89 -3.40
CA ARG A 40 9.39 1.85 -4.34
C ARG A 40 8.73 3.21 -4.50
N ASN A 41 8.51 3.94 -3.41
CA ASN A 41 7.97 5.31 -3.50
C ASN A 41 8.87 6.26 -4.30
N LYS A 42 10.19 6.04 -4.25
CA LYS A 42 11.15 6.79 -5.04
C LYS A 42 11.14 6.37 -6.52
N ILE A 43 11.12 5.08 -6.82
CA ILE A 43 11.12 4.56 -8.21
C ILE A 43 9.91 5.07 -9.00
N TYR A 44 8.74 5.12 -8.36
CA TYR A 44 7.51 5.57 -9.00
C TYR A 44 7.24 7.07 -8.85
N ASP A 45 8.19 7.84 -8.30
CA ASP A 45 8.04 9.28 -8.06
C ASP A 45 6.71 9.64 -7.36
N ILE A 46 6.28 8.83 -6.39
CA ILE A 46 4.97 8.96 -5.75
C ILE A 46 4.78 10.34 -5.15
N GLN A 47 5.83 10.93 -4.56
CA GLN A 47 5.71 12.26 -3.97
C GLN A 47 5.66 13.39 -5.01
N LEU A 48 5.99 13.14 -6.28
CA LEU A 48 5.80 14.09 -7.37
C LEU A 48 4.34 14.09 -7.85
N TYR A 49 3.79 12.90 -8.10
CA TYR A 49 2.45 12.76 -8.67
C TYR A 49 1.34 12.78 -7.61
N GLU A 50 1.59 12.20 -6.44
CA GLU A 50 0.63 11.98 -5.36
C GLU A 50 1.24 12.36 -3.98
N PRO A 51 1.54 13.65 -3.73
CA PRO A 51 2.37 14.10 -2.60
C PRO A 51 1.83 13.75 -1.21
N ASN A 52 0.51 13.53 -1.13
CA ASN A 52 -0.21 13.20 0.10
C ASN A 52 -0.31 11.69 0.37
N TYR A 53 0.15 10.86 -0.56
CA TYR A 53 0.06 9.42 -0.48
C TYR A 53 1.43 8.75 -0.33
N LEU A 54 1.39 7.55 0.22
CA LEU A 54 2.50 6.63 0.37
C LEU A 54 2.09 5.32 -0.29
N LEU A 55 2.84 4.86 -1.27
CA LEU A 55 2.66 3.55 -1.90
C LEU A 55 3.08 2.47 -0.90
N ILE A 56 2.21 1.46 -0.68
CA ILE A 56 2.42 0.42 0.32
C ILE A 56 2.41 -1.01 -0.24
N GLY A 57 2.03 -1.18 -1.50
CA GLY A 57 1.98 -2.47 -2.17
C GLY A 57 1.36 -2.37 -3.55
N GLN A 58 1.32 -3.49 -4.28
CA GLN A 58 0.78 -3.57 -5.63
C GLN A 58 0.29 -4.98 -5.99
N ASP A 59 -0.55 -5.06 -7.02
CA ASP A 59 -0.87 -6.23 -7.83
C ASP A 59 -0.76 -5.82 -9.31
N GLY A 60 0.36 -6.20 -9.96
CA GLY A 60 0.70 -5.66 -11.28
C GLY A 60 0.81 -4.12 -11.23
N ASP A 61 0.04 -3.45 -12.10
CA ASP A 61 -0.04 -1.98 -12.18
C ASP A 61 -1.04 -1.36 -11.20
N LEU A 62 -1.89 -2.18 -10.56
CA LEU A 62 -2.78 -1.70 -9.49
C LEU A 62 -1.95 -1.51 -8.21
N ALA A 63 -1.91 -0.29 -7.72
CA ALA A 63 -1.17 0.07 -6.52
C ALA A 63 -2.10 0.38 -5.35
N PHE A 64 -1.58 0.14 -4.13
CA PHE A 64 -2.27 0.43 -2.88
C PHE A 64 -1.53 1.49 -2.08
N PHE A 65 -2.29 2.39 -1.45
CA PHE A 65 -1.75 3.59 -0.82
C PHE A 65 -2.33 3.85 0.57
N LEU A 66 -1.54 4.54 1.38
CA LEU A 66 -1.99 5.24 2.59
C LEU A 66 -1.90 6.74 2.39
N LYS A 67 -2.80 7.49 3.04
CA LYS A 67 -2.59 8.95 3.21
C LYS A 67 -1.55 9.20 4.28
N LYS A 68 -0.73 10.23 4.06
CA LYS A 68 0.30 10.69 5.00
C LYS A 68 -0.25 11.56 6.14
N ASP A 69 -1.57 11.61 6.30
CA ASP A 69 -2.27 12.30 7.38
C ASP A 69 -2.41 11.45 8.66
N GLY A 70 -1.97 10.19 8.61
CA GLY A 70 -2.07 9.22 9.71
C GLY A 70 -3.38 8.43 9.73
N GLY A 71 -4.22 8.57 8.69
CA GLY A 71 -5.41 7.74 8.51
C GLY A 71 -5.07 6.31 8.12
N GLU A 72 -5.88 5.36 8.57
CA GLU A 72 -5.69 3.92 8.32
C GLU A 72 -6.24 3.45 6.96
N THR A 73 -7.03 4.28 6.29
CA THR A 73 -7.73 3.92 5.05
C THR A 73 -6.75 3.53 3.95
N ILE A 74 -6.99 2.37 3.35
CA ILE A 74 -6.26 1.88 2.18
C ILE A 74 -6.96 2.37 0.93
N TYR A 75 -6.18 2.99 0.06
CA TYR A 75 -6.63 3.48 -1.24
C TYR A 75 -6.00 2.65 -2.36
N SER A 76 -6.58 2.70 -3.56
CA SER A 76 -5.98 2.16 -4.77
C SER A 76 -6.02 3.14 -5.92
N ASN A 77 -5.04 3.01 -6.81
CA ASN A 77 -5.03 3.64 -8.13
C ASN A 77 -4.10 2.86 -9.06
N ASP A 78 -4.25 3.05 -10.36
CA ASP A 78 -3.35 2.53 -11.37
C ASP A 78 -2.04 3.36 -11.37
N LEU A 79 -0.89 2.68 -11.36
CA LEU A 79 0.43 3.33 -11.38
C LEU A 79 0.65 4.18 -12.65
N GLY A 80 0.04 3.82 -13.77
CA GLY A 80 0.05 4.59 -15.01
C GLY A 80 -0.88 5.81 -14.99
N ALA A 81 -1.74 5.94 -13.97
CA ALA A 81 -2.73 7.02 -13.86
C ALA A 81 -2.47 8.01 -12.72
N LEU A 82 -1.32 7.91 -12.03
CA LEU A 82 -0.95 8.81 -10.92
C LEU A 82 -0.98 10.28 -11.35
N GLY A 83 -1.55 11.14 -10.50
CA GLY A 83 -1.77 12.56 -10.78
C GLY A 83 -2.87 12.85 -11.81
N SER A 84 -3.54 11.83 -12.36
CA SER A 84 -4.59 11.98 -13.38
C SER A 84 -5.94 11.46 -12.91
N LEU A 85 -5.98 10.36 -12.15
CA LEU A 85 -7.21 9.80 -11.58
C LEU A 85 -7.23 9.94 -10.05
N GLU A 86 -8.43 10.08 -9.50
CA GLU A 86 -8.62 10.10 -8.05
C GLU A 86 -8.36 8.71 -7.44
N MET A 87 -7.82 8.71 -6.22
CA MET A 87 -7.61 7.51 -5.42
C MET A 87 -8.94 6.92 -4.94
N GLU A 88 -9.15 5.63 -5.15
CA GLU A 88 -10.36 4.92 -4.70
C GLU A 88 -10.17 4.30 -3.32
N VAL A 89 -11.20 4.31 -2.48
CA VAL A 89 -11.14 3.67 -1.15
C VAL A 89 -11.38 2.17 -1.30
N VAL A 90 -10.41 1.36 -0.86
CA VAL A 90 -10.52 -0.11 -0.89
C VAL A 90 -10.91 -0.68 0.46
N SER A 91 -10.30 -0.17 1.53
CA SER A 91 -10.48 -0.74 2.87
C SER A 91 -10.22 0.29 3.96
N GLN A 92 -10.73 0.01 5.16
CA GLN A 92 -10.61 0.91 6.31
C GLN A 92 -9.26 0.82 7.03
N ASN A 93 -8.55 -0.32 6.91
CA ASN A 93 -7.22 -0.53 7.48
C ASN A 93 -6.52 -1.73 6.83
N ILE A 94 -5.22 -1.87 7.11
CA ILE A 94 -4.37 -2.90 6.52
C ILE A 94 -4.85 -4.34 6.81
N TYR A 95 -5.31 -4.61 8.02
CA TYR A 95 -5.78 -5.96 8.38
C TYR A 95 -7.08 -6.33 7.66
N LYS A 96 -8.03 -5.39 7.59
CA LYS A 96 -9.26 -5.57 6.80
C LYS A 96 -8.96 -5.67 5.31
N PHE A 97 -7.95 -4.94 4.82
CA PHE A 97 -7.50 -5.05 3.44
C PHE A 97 -6.97 -6.45 3.13
N ILE A 98 -6.12 -7.03 3.99
CA ILE A 98 -5.59 -8.39 3.79
C ILE A 98 -6.71 -9.42 3.71
N GLU A 99 -7.71 -9.34 4.59
CA GLU A 99 -8.86 -10.26 4.56
C GLU A 99 -9.78 -10.02 3.35
N TYR A 100 -10.00 -8.75 2.99
CA TYR A 100 -10.72 -8.39 1.77
C TYR A 100 -10.02 -8.93 0.53
N ALA A 101 -8.69 -8.77 0.46
CA ALA A 101 -7.85 -9.18 -0.65
C ALA A 101 -7.97 -10.68 -0.92
N LYS A 102 -7.84 -11.50 0.12
CA LYS A 102 -8.00 -12.97 0.04
C LYS A 102 -9.36 -13.43 -0.49
N SER A 103 -10.38 -12.57 -0.50
CA SER A 103 -11.73 -12.92 -0.94
C SER A 103 -12.12 -12.30 -2.29
N HIS A 104 -11.31 -11.37 -2.81
CA HIS A 104 -11.66 -10.56 -3.99
C HIS A 104 -10.56 -10.50 -5.06
N TYR A 105 -9.34 -10.93 -4.72
CA TYR A 105 -8.22 -11.00 -5.63
C TYR A 105 -7.77 -12.45 -5.70
N ASP A 106 -8.20 -13.17 -6.74
CA ASP A 106 -7.82 -14.55 -6.94
C ASP A 106 -6.74 -14.65 -8.00
N TYR A 107 -5.60 -15.24 -7.64
CA TYR A 107 -4.69 -15.83 -8.62
C TYR A 107 -4.98 -17.33 -8.66
N PHE A 108 -5.49 -17.81 -9.80
CA PHE A 108 -5.89 -19.20 -10.04
C PHE A 108 -4.80 -20.24 -9.76
#